data_AF-A0A090WMY0-F1
#
_entry.id   AF-A0A090WMY0-F1
#
_cell.length_a   1.000
_cell.length_b   1.000
_cell.length_c   1.000
_cell.angle_alpha   90.00
_cell.angle_beta   90.00
_cell.angle_gamma   90.00
#
_symmetry.space_group_name_H-M   'P 1'
#
loop_
_entity.id
_entity.type
_entity.pdbx_description
1 polymer ?
#
loop_
_entity_poly.entity_id
_entity_poly.type
_entity_poly.pdbx_seq_one_letter_code
_entity_poly.pdbx_strand_id
1 'polypeptide(L)'
;MAGCLPALIQLPVFYALFQFFPSAFDLRQKSFLWADDLSSYDVIADLPFNIPFYGNHVSLFPLLASIAIFFYMQLTTGQNMQSQPQQEGMPDMAKMMKYMMYFSPIMMLFFFNNYASGLSLYYFISNLISIGIILVIKNFILDEDKIHAQIQEKKKQPKKQNKFQKKMAEMMEQAEQQKQAQSKKK
;
A
#
# COMPACT_ATOMS: atom_id res chain seq x y z
N MET A 1 7.75 1.48 14.27
CA MET A 1 8.20 0.19 13.69
C MET A 1 7.07 -0.85 13.51
N ALA A 2 5.79 -0.55 13.79
CA ALA A 2 4.69 -1.51 13.59
C ALA A 2 4.21 -1.66 12.11
N GLY A 3 4.73 -0.84 11.18
CA GLY A 3 4.23 -0.78 9.79
C GLY A 3 4.70 -1.90 8.85
N CYS A 4 5.76 -2.64 9.18
CA CYS A 4 6.27 -3.74 8.35
C CYS A 4 5.75 -5.13 8.78
N LEU A 5 5.18 -5.24 9.98
CA LEU A 5 4.63 -6.50 10.50
C LEU A 5 3.51 -7.08 9.61
N PRO A 6 2.59 -6.27 9.04
CA PRO A 6 1.60 -6.79 8.09
C PRO A 6 2.24 -7.37 6.82
N ALA A 7 3.32 -6.75 6.32
CA ALA A 7 3.99 -7.21 5.12
C ALA A 7 4.65 -8.59 5.34
N LEU A 8 5.24 -8.82 6.52
CA LEU A 8 5.86 -10.11 6.85
C LEU A 8 4.85 -11.25 6.91
N ILE A 9 3.64 -10.99 7.44
CA ILE A 9 2.55 -11.97 7.47
C ILE A 9 1.92 -12.15 6.08
N GLN A 10 1.95 -11.12 5.24
CA GLN A 10 1.41 -11.17 3.88
C GLN A 10 2.27 -12.01 2.93
N LEU A 11 3.60 -12.02 3.10
CA LEU A 11 4.52 -12.72 2.20
C LEU A 11 4.21 -14.23 2.03
N PRO A 12 3.97 -15.02 3.10
CA PRO A 12 3.57 -16.42 2.96
C PRO A 12 2.25 -16.60 2.19
N VAL A 13 1.25 -15.75 2.44
CA VAL A 13 -0.06 -15.82 1.77
C VAL A 13 0.09 -15.50 0.28
N PHE A 14 0.86 -14.46 -0.05
CA PHE A 14 1.16 -14.12 -1.43
C PHE A 14 1.88 -15.27 -2.15
N TYR A 15 2.89 -15.87 -1.52
CA TYR A 15 3.63 -16.99 -2.09
C TYR A 15 2.73 -18.23 -2.32
N ALA A 16 1.89 -18.56 -1.34
CA ALA A 16 0.96 -19.68 -1.46
C ALA A 16 -0.02 -19.49 -2.64
N LEU A 17 -0.62 -18.30 -2.76
CA LEU A 17 -1.55 -18.02 -3.85
C LEU A 17 -0.85 -17.99 -5.22
N PHE A 18 0.36 -17.42 -5.26
CA PHE A 18 1.18 -17.37 -6.46
C PHE A 18 1.51 -18.77 -7.00
N GLN A 19 1.75 -19.74 -6.12
CA GLN A 19 1.97 -21.13 -6.50
C GLN A 19 0.65 -21.88 -6.77
N PHE A 20 -0.42 -21.57 -6.04
CA PHE A 20 -1.70 -22.27 -6.12
C PHE A 20 -2.44 -22.00 -7.44
N PHE A 21 -2.59 -20.73 -7.86
CA PHE A 21 -3.40 -20.40 -9.04
C PHE A 21 -2.88 -21.04 -10.35
N PRO A 22 -1.56 -21.07 -10.63
CA PRO A 22 -1.04 -21.77 -11.81
C PRO A 22 -1.05 -23.31 -11.70
N SER A 23 -1.07 -23.87 -10.48
CA SER A 23 -1.00 -25.33 -10.26
C SER A 23 -2.36 -26.00 -10.05
N ALA A 24 -3.40 -25.24 -9.74
CA ALA A 24 -4.75 -25.74 -9.56
C ALA A 24 -5.39 -26.13 -10.91
N PHE A 25 -5.42 -27.45 -11.19
CA PHE A 25 -6.01 -27.99 -12.42
C PHE A 25 -7.49 -27.63 -12.61
N ASP A 26 -8.24 -27.48 -11.53
CA ASP A 26 -9.67 -27.11 -11.58
C ASP A 26 -9.93 -25.67 -12.03
N LEU A 27 -8.94 -24.79 -11.89
CA LEU A 27 -9.02 -23.38 -12.32
C LEU A 27 -8.50 -23.18 -13.75
N ARG A 28 -7.90 -24.21 -14.34
CA ARG A 28 -7.40 -24.19 -15.71
C ARG A 28 -8.57 -24.20 -16.68
N GLN A 29 -8.58 -23.26 -17.63
CA GLN A 29 -9.68 -23.05 -18.59
C GLN A 29 -11.05 -22.77 -17.96
N LYS A 30 -11.08 -22.29 -16.71
CA LYS A 30 -12.31 -21.74 -16.14
C LYS A 30 -12.42 -20.28 -16.55
N SER A 31 -13.47 -19.97 -17.31
CA SER A 31 -13.83 -18.60 -17.62
C SER A 31 -14.56 -17.95 -16.45
N PHE A 32 -14.23 -16.68 -16.18
CA PHE A 32 -14.91 -15.86 -15.19
C PHE A 32 -15.01 -14.42 -15.68
N LEU A 33 -16.25 -13.94 -15.82
CA LEU A 33 -16.61 -12.64 -16.39
C LEU A 33 -16.03 -12.44 -17.80
N TRP A 34 -14.84 -11.86 -17.91
CA TRP A 34 -14.16 -11.55 -19.18
C TRP A 34 -12.82 -12.29 -19.35
N ALA A 35 -12.30 -12.95 -18.31
CA ALA A 35 -11.14 -13.83 -18.46
C ALA A 35 -11.61 -15.22 -18.87
N ASP A 36 -11.03 -15.73 -19.96
CA ASP A 36 -11.32 -17.07 -20.45
C ASP A 36 -10.59 -18.18 -19.66
N ASP A 37 -9.51 -17.83 -18.95
CA ASP A 37 -8.73 -18.76 -18.14
C ASP A 37 -8.19 -18.09 -16.87
N LEU A 38 -8.67 -18.55 -15.70
CA LEU A 38 -8.22 -18.08 -14.38
C LEU A 38 -6.76 -18.46 -14.04
N SER A 39 -6.20 -19.48 -14.72
CA SER A 39 -4.82 -19.92 -14.53
C SER A 39 -3.81 -19.16 -15.43
N SER A 40 -4.31 -18.49 -16.46
CA SER A 40 -3.53 -17.64 -17.37
C SER A 40 -3.79 -16.16 -17.09
N TYR A 41 -2.97 -15.29 -17.68
CA TYR A 41 -3.24 -13.85 -17.70
C TYR A 41 -4.48 -13.56 -18.57
N ASP A 42 -5.15 -12.46 -18.24
CA ASP A 42 -6.35 -11.98 -18.91
C ASP A 42 -5.94 -10.97 -20.00
N VAL A 43 -6.58 -10.99 -21.17
CA VAL A 43 -6.21 -10.10 -22.28
C VAL A 43 -7.46 -9.38 -22.77
N ILE A 44 -7.53 -8.07 -22.50
CA ILE A 44 -8.64 -7.24 -23.01
C ILE A 44 -8.21 -6.34 -24.18
N ALA A 45 -6.95 -5.95 -24.22
CA ALA A 45 -6.41 -5.11 -25.28
C ALA A 45 -4.93 -5.44 -25.53
N ASP A 46 -4.62 -5.79 -26.77
CA ASP A 46 -3.24 -5.89 -27.24
C ASP A 46 -2.72 -4.48 -27.58
N LEU A 47 -1.57 -4.15 -27.01
CA LEU A 47 -0.85 -2.92 -27.33
C LEU A 47 -0.01 -3.16 -28.59
N PRO A 48 -0.03 -2.26 -29.59
CA PRO A 48 0.80 -2.39 -30.79
C PRO A 48 2.30 -2.16 -30.52
N PHE A 49 2.66 -1.86 -29.27
CA PHE A 49 4.03 -1.68 -28.80
C PHE A 49 4.23 -2.47 -27.51
N ASN A 50 5.41 -3.08 -27.36
CA ASN A 50 5.80 -3.77 -26.14
C ASN A 50 6.38 -2.75 -25.15
N ILE A 51 5.76 -2.59 -23.99
CA ILE A 51 6.31 -1.78 -22.91
C ILE A 51 7.21 -2.68 -22.05
N PRO A 52 8.51 -2.33 -21.87
CA PRO A 52 9.40 -3.06 -20.97
C PRO A 52 8.78 -3.20 -19.58
N PHE A 53 8.82 -4.40 -18.98
CA PHE A 53 8.20 -4.77 -17.69
C PHE A 53 6.67 -4.87 -17.64
N TYR A 54 5.92 -4.33 -18.60
CA TYR A 54 4.46 -4.43 -18.65
C TYR A 54 4.00 -5.57 -19.57
N GLY A 55 4.67 -5.72 -20.72
CA GLY A 55 4.25 -6.64 -21.78
C GLY A 55 3.61 -5.92 -22.97
N ASN A 56 2.97 -6.72 -23.82
CA ASN A 56 2.30 -6.30 -25.06
C ASN A 56 0.77 -6.30 -24.94
N HIS A 57 0.22 -6.56 -23.76
CA HIS A 57 -1.23 -6.63 -23.53
C HIS A 57 -1.61 -5.95 -22.22
N VAL A 58 -2.87 -5.57 -22.10
CA VAL A 58 -3.47 -5.01 -20.87
C VAL A 58 -4.40 -6.07 -20.28
N SER A 59 -4.14 -6.46 -19.03
CA SER A 59 -5.03 -7.30 -18.24
C SER A 59 -5.99 -6.43 -17.43
N LEU A 60 -7.30 -6.71 -17.49
CA LEU A 60 -8.31 -5.91 -16.79
C LEU A 60 -8.36 -6.23 -15.28
N PHE A 61 -8.19 -7.50 -14.88
CA PHE A 61 -8.19 -7.87 -13.46
C PHE A 61 -7.08 -7.20 -12.63
N PRO A 62 -5.81 -7.19 -13.06
CA PRO A 62 -4.74 -6.43 -12.39
C PRO A 62 -5.00 -4.93 -12.31
N LEU A 63 -5.61 -4.33 -13.34
CA LEU A 63 -6.00 -2.92 -13.33
C LEU A 63 -7.04 -2.65 -12.23
N LEU A 64 -8.10 -3.46 -12.17
CA LEU A 64 -9.15 -3.34 -11.16
C LEU A 64 -8.61 -3.62 -9.75
N ALA A 65 -7.77 -4.64 -9.60
CA ALA A 65 -7.12 -4.96 -8.33
C ALA A 65 -6.24 -3.81 -7.85
N SER A 66 -5.46 -3.20 -8.74
CA SER A 66 -4.61 -2.04 -8.44
C SER A 66 -5.44 -0.83 -7.99
N ILE A 67 -6.55 -0.54 -8.67
CA ILE A 67 -7.49 0.52 -8.26
C ILE A 67 -8.08 0.22 -6.87
N ALA A 68 -8.51 -1.02 -6.62
CA ALA A 68 -9.03 -1.42 -5.32
C ALA A 68 -7.97 -1.30 -4.20
N ILE A 69 -6.74 -1.75 -4.45
CA ILE A 69 -5.61 -1.60 -3.51
C ILE A 69 -5.34 -0.12 -3.23
N PHE A 70 -5.38 0.73 -4.26
CA PHE A 70 -5.19 2.16 -4.13
C PHE A 70 -6.25 2.80 -3.21
N PHE A 71 -7.53 2.49 -3.40
CA PHE A 71 -8.60 2.97 -2.52
C PHE A 71 -8.48 2.41 -1.10
N TYR A 72 -8.19 1.12 -0.96
CA TYR A 72 -7.96 0.47 0.34
C TYR A 72 -6.82 1.16 1.11
N MET A 73 -5.70 1.42 0.43
CA MET A 73 -4.55 2.10 1.01
C MET A 73 -4.88 3.54 1.37
N GLN A 74 -5.60 4.28 0.53
CA GLN A 74 -6.03 5.64 0.85
C GLN A 74 -6.91 5.70 2.11
N LEU A 75 -7.86 4.77 2.24
CA LEU A 75 -8.75 4.68 3.40
C LEU A 75 -7.99 4.30 4.68
N THR A 76 -7.13 3.29 4.61
CA THR A 76 -6.35 2.81 5.78
C THR A 76 -5.21 3.76 6.17
N THR A 77 -4.57 4.44 5.23
CA THR A 77 -3.55 5.46 5.51
C THR A 77 -4.16 6.66 6.24
N GLY A 78 -5.39 7.08 5.91
CA GLY A 78 -6.10 8.12 6.65
C GLY A 78 -6.28 7.77 8.14
N GLN A 79 -6.63 6.53 8.45
CA GLN A 79 -6.77 6.03 9.82
C GLN A 79 -5.43 5.91 10.56
N ASN A 80 -4.40 5.41 9.88
CA ASN A 80 -3.06 5.26 10.47
C ASN A 80 -2.39 6.62 10.72
N MET A 81 -2.65 7.63 9.87
CA MET A 81 -2.20 9.00 10.11
C MET A 81 -2.83 9.66 11.34
N GLN A 82 -4.06 9.27 11.71
CA GLN A 82 -4.69 9.76 12.95
C GLN A 82 -4.08 9.15 14.22
N SER A 83 -3.55 7.93 14.13
CA SER A 83 -3.04 7.17 15.28
C SER A 83 -1.52 7.23 15.44
N GLN A 84 -0.75 7.57 14.40
CA GLN A 84 0.68 7.81 14.51
C GLN A 84 0.99 9.29 14.81
N PRO A 85 1.85 9.60 15.80
CA PRO A 85 2.39 10.94 15.92
C PRO A 85 3.13 11.27 14.62
N GLN A 86 2.70 12.32 13.93
CA GLN A 86 3.57 13.03 13.01
C GLN A 86 4.84 13.34 13.81
N GLN A 87 5.94 12.66 13.51
CA GLN A 87 7.25 13.09 14.00
C GLN A 87 7.52 14.42 13.32
N GLU A 88 7.21 15.49 14.05
CA GLU A 88 7.56 16.87 13.70
C GLU A 88 9.08 16.93 13.62
N GLY A 89 9.61 16.98 12.39
CA GLY A 89 11.06 17.02 12.17
C GLY A 89 11.51 16.85 10.71
N MET A 90 10.73 16.22 9.83
CA MET A 90 11.05 16.20 8.39
C MET A 90 9.79 16.21 7.51
N PRO A 91 9.48 17.33 6.83
CA PRO A 91 8.36 17.42 5.87
C PRO A 91 8.50 16.49 4.65
N ASP A 92 9.67 15.87 4.43
CA ASP A 92 9.91 14.90 3.36
C ASP A 92 9.29 13.51 3.62
N MET A 93 9.12 13.06 4.87
CA MET A 93 8.59 11.72 5.14
C MET A 93 7.10 11.57 4.83
N ALA A 94 6.30 12.61 5.06
CA ALA A 94 4.87 12.60 4.73
C ALA A 94 4.64 12.61 3.19
N LYS A 95 5.48 13.35 2.46
CA LYS A 95 5.48 13.31 0.99
C LYS A 95 5.94 11.95 0.49
N MET A 96 7.03 11.39 1.05
CA MET A 96 7.53 10.06 0.70
C MET A 96 6.47 8.96 0.89
N MET A 97 5.71 9.00 1.99
CA MET A 97 4.63 8.05 2.25
C MET A 97 3.49 8.19 1.23
N LYS A 98 3.12 9.41 0.84
CA LYS A 98 2.15 9.65 -0.24
C LYS A 98 2.66 9.13 -1.58
N TYR A 99 3.91 9.43 -1.95
CA TYR A 99 4.50 8.90 -3.17
C TYR A 99 4.51 7.37 -3.18
N MET A 100 4.86 6.72 -2.06
CA MET A 100 4.81 5.27 -1.93
C MET A 100 3.38 4.72 -2.10
N MET A 101 2.37 5.41 -1.59
CA MET A 101 0.96 5.03 -1.71
C MET A 101 0.46 5.05 -3.17
N TYR A 102 0.84 6.06 -3.95
CA TYR A 102 0.45 6.14 -5.36
C TYR A 102 1.30 5.21 -6.25
N PHE A 103 2.60 5.09 -5.94
CA PHE A 103 3.55 4.36 -6.77
C PHE A 103 3.47 2.85 -6.60
N SER A 104 3.24 2.36 -5.38
CA SER A 104 3.16 0.93 -5.07
C SER A 104 2.09 0.16 -5.88
N PRO A 105 0.81 0.60 -5.94
CA PRO A 105 -0.21 -0.11 -6.69
C PRO A 105 0.05 -0.06 -8.20
N ILE A 106 0.68 1.00 -8.69
CA ILE A 106 1.10 1.12 -10.09
C ILE A 106 2.15 0.05 -10.40
N MET A 107 3.25 -0.04 -9.62
CA MET A 107 4.27 -1.07 -9.80
C MET A 107 3.69 -2.49 -9.73
N MET A 108 2.77 -2.72 -8.79
CA MET A 108 2.12 -4.01 -8.61
C MET A 108 1.25 -4.38 -9.82
N LEU A 109 0.57 -3.41 -10.44
CA LEU A 109 -0.14 -3.59 -11.70
C LEU A 109 0.80 -4.09 -12.81
N PHE A 110 1.97 -3.46 -12.97
CA PHE A 110 2.97 -3.91 -13.97
C PHE A 110 3.42 -5.36 -13.73
N PHE A 111 3.65 -5.72 -12.48
CA PHE A 111 4.04 -7.09 -12.12
C PHE A 111 2.92 -8.08 -12.43
N PHE A 112 1.70 -7.82 -11.94
CA PHE A 112 0.56 -8.74 -12.05
C PHE A 112 0.00 -8.88 -13.46
N ASN A 113 0.29 -7.95 -14.37
CA ASN A 113 -0.16 -8.01 -15.76
C ASN A 113 0.31 -9.28 -16.49
N ASN A 114 1.47 -9.82 -16.12
CA ASN A 114 2.02 -11.04 -16.74
C ASN A 114 1.74 -12.32 -15.92
N TYR A 115 0.91 -12.25 -14.88
CA TYR A 115 0.60 -13.37 -13.99
C TYR A 115 -0.85 -13.83 -14.10
N ALA A 116 -1.13 -15.00 -13.51
CA ALA A 116 -2.46 -15.61 -13.50
C ALA A 116 -3.54 -14.61 -13.03
N SER A 117 -4.60 -14.49 -13.83
CA SER A 117 -5.74 -13.61 -13.57
C SER A 117 -6.47 -13.98 -12.27
N GLY A 118 -6.43 -15.26 -11.86
CA GLY A 118 -6.96 -15.70 -10.56
C GLY A 118 -6.30 -15.02 -9.36
N LEU A 119 -5.00 -14.75 -9.42
CA LEU A 119 -4.29 -14.05 -8.34
C LEU A 119 -4.78 -12.60 -8.23
N SER A 120 -4.91 -11.89 -9.36
CA SER A 120 -5.41 -10.51 -9.36
C SER A 120 -6.88 -10.43 -8.99
N LEU A 121 -7.72 -11.38 -9.42
CA LEU A 121 -9.12 -11.51 -8.99
C LEU A 121 -9.24 -11.71 -7.47
N TYR A 122 -8.41 -12.58 -6.88
CA TYR A 122 -8.37 -12.75 -5.42
C TYR A 122 -8.08 -11.42 -4.72
N TYR A 123 -7.05 -10.70 -5.16
CA TYR A 123 -6.71 -9.40 -4.57
C TYR A 123 -7.83 -8.38 -4.79
N PHE A 124 -8.48 -8.36 -5.94
CA PHE A 124 -9.61 -7.47 -6.20
C PHE A 124 -10.76 -7.71 -5.21
N ILE A 125 -11.23 -8.95 -5.08
CA ILE A 125 -12.32 -9.30 -4.17
C ILE A 125 -11.92 -9.08 -2.70
N SER A 126 -10.71 -9.49 -2.31
CA SER A 126 -10.21 -9.31 -0.94
C SER A 126 -10.11 -7.84 -0.55
N ASN A 127 -9.61 -6.97 -1.44
CA ASN A 127 -9.54 -5.54 -1.16
C ASN A 127 -10.92 -4.90 -1.15
N LEU A 128 -11.85 -5.31 -2.03
CA LEU A 128 -13.23 -4.82 -2.02
C LEU A 128 -13.96 -5.16 -0.72
N ILE A 129 -13.85 -6.39 -0.23
CA ILE A 129 -14.43 -6.80 1.06
C ILE A 129 -13.81 -5.96 2.19
N SER A 130 -12.49 -5.78 2.17
CA SER A 130 -11.79 -4.99 3.19
C SER A 130 -12.24 -3.53 3.19
N ILE A 131 -12.39 -2.92 2.01
CA ILE A 131 -12.97 -1.58 1.85
C ILE A 131 -14.40 -1.55 2.40
N GLY A 132 -15.23 -2.53 2.05
CA GLY A 132 -16.59 -2.64 2.54
C GLY A 132 -16.66 -2.69 4.07
N ILE A 133 -15.83 -3.53 4.70
CA ILE A 133 -15.71 -3.61 6.17
C ILE A 133 -15.31 -2.26 6.75
N ILE A 134 -14.28 -1.61 6.20
CA ILE A 134 -13.81 -0.30 6.68
C ILE A 134 -14.90 0.77 6.51
N LEU A 135 -15.60 0.80 5.38
CA LEU A 135 -16.67 1.75 5.12
C LEU A 135 -17.87 1.51 6.03
N VAL A 136 -18.24 0.26 6.31
CA VAL A 136 -19.30 -0.07 7.27
C VAL A 136 -18.89 0.35 8.66
N ILE A 137 -17.69 -0.01 9.11
CA ILE A 137 -17.16 0.40 10.42
C ILE A 137 -17.16 1.93 10.53
N LYS A 138 -16.72 2.62 9.48
CA LYS A 138 -16.63 4.07 9.45
C LYS A 138 -18.01 4.75 9.48
N ASN A 139 -18.94 4.32 8.64
CA ASN A 139 -20.25 4.98 8.50
C ASN A 139 -21.29 4.52 9.52
N PHE A 140 -21.19 3.28 10.04
CA PHE A 140 -22.19 2.70 10.95
C PHE A 140 -21.72 2.55 12.41
N ILE A 141 -20.41 2.43 12.67
CA ILE A 141 -19.89 2.18 14.04
C ILE A 141 -19.11 3.38 14.61
N LEU A 142 -18.40 4.15 13.79
CA LEU A 142 -17.63 5.30 14.25
C LEU A 142 -18.37 6.64 14.05
N ASP A 143 -18.75 7.29 15.15
CA ASP A 143 -19.00 8.75 15.19
C ASP A 143 -17.67 9.48 14.91
N GLU A 144 -17.41 9.85 13.64
CA GLU A 144 -16.21 10.62 13.24
C GLU A 144 -16.03 11.89 14.10
N ASP A 145 -17.13 12.53 14.50
CA ASP A 145 -17.11 13.78 15.26
C ASP A 145 -16.51 13.65 16.67
N LYS A 146 -16.79 12.55 17.38
CA LYS A 146 -16.26 12.33 18.74
C LYS A 146 -14.76 12.02 18.74
N ILE A 147 -14.27 11.34 17.71
CA ILE A 147 -12.86 10.98 17.60
C ILE A 147 -12.02 12.16 17.07
N HIS A 148 -12.51 12.93 16.10
CA HIS A 148 -11.81 14.13 15.64
C HIS A 148 -11.66 15.18 16.75
N ALA A 149 -12.69 15.36 17.59
CA ALA A 149 -12.62 16.23 18.76
C ALA A 149 -11.58 15.75 19.79
N GLN A 150 -11.56 14.46 20.15
CA GLN A 150 -10.57 13.90 21.08
C GLN A 150 -9.13 13.95 20.54
N ILE A 151 -8.94 13.81 19.23
CA ILE A 151 -7.62 13.90 18.60
C ILE A 151 -7.12 15.36 18.56
N GLN A 152 -8.01 16.33 18.33
CA GLN A 152 -7.64 17.76 18.40
C GLN A 152 -7.29 18.18 19.83
N GLU A 153 -7.98 17.67 20.84
CA GLU A 153 -7.63 17.93 22.24
C GLU A 153 -6.31 17.26 22.65
N LYS A 154 -6.06 16.02 22.21
CA LYS A 154 -4.77 15.35 22.46
C LYS A 154 -3.61 15.90 21.62
N LYS A 155 -3.86 16.58 20.50
CA LYS A 155 -2.86 17.37 19.76
C LYS A 155 -2.49 18.67 20.49
N LYS A 156 -3.41 19.26 21.27
CA LYS A 156 -3.11 20.43 22.12
C LYS A 156 -2.27 20.09 23.36
N GLN A 157 -2.22 18.82 23.77
CA GLN A 157 -1.36 18.37 24.86
C GLN A 157 0.05 18.04 24.32
N PRO A 158 1.13 18.61 24.91
CA PRO A 158 2.49 18.34 24.46
C PRO A 158 2.84 16.87 24.68
N LYS A 159 3.12 16.14 23.59
CA LYS A 159 3.50 14.73 23.66
C LYS A 159 4.87 14.62 24.34
N LYS A 160 4.94 13.89 25.47
CA LYS A 160 6.21 13.52 26.11
C LYS A 160 7.04 12.67 25.16
N GLN A 161 8.07 13.28 24.58
CA GLN A 161 9.05 12.63 23.72
C GLN A 161 9.79 11.53 24.52
N ASN A 162 9.82 10.31 23.99
CA ASN A 162 10.52 9.21 24.66
C ASN A 162 12.04 9.39 24.52
N LYS A 163 12.85 9.02 25.52
CA LYS A 163 14.30 9.34 25.59
C LYS A 163 15.09 8.97 24.33
N PHE A 164 14.70 7.89 23.66
CA PHE A 164 15.31 7.43 22.40
C PHE A 164 15.05 8.37 21.21
N GLN A 165 13.83 8.91 21.08
CA GLN A 165 13.46 9.83 19.99
C GLN A 165 14.25 11.14 20.10
N LYS A 166 14.44 11.64 21.32
CA LYS A 166 15.25 12.84 21.58
C LYS A 166 16.72 12.62 21.21
N LYS A 167 17.29 11.47 21.58
CA LYS A 167 18.69 11.11 21.28
C LYS A 167 18.95 10.94 19.78
N MET A 168 17.98 10.43 19.04
CA MET A 168 18.06 10.30 17.57
C MET A 168 18.02 11.67 16.87
N ALA A 169 17.17 12.60 17.35
CA ALA A 169 17.13 13.96 16.83
C ALA A 169 18.46 14.70 17.06
N GLU A 170 19.00 14.61 18.28
CA GLU A 170 20.31 15.20 18.62
C GLU A 170 21.45 14.63 17.75
N MET A 171 21.44 13.32 17.46
CA MET A 171 22.45 12.70 16.61
C MET A 171 22.38 13.17 15.14
N MET A 172 21.18 13.42 14.64
CA MET A 172 20.97 13.93 13.28
C MET A 172 21.44 15.37 13.15
N GLU A 173 21.13 16.20 14.15
CA GLU A 173 21.56 17.60 14.22
C GLU A 173 23.09 17.71 14.34
N GLN A 174 23.72 16.83 15.13
CA GLN A 174 25.17 16.71 15.20
C GLN A 174 25.80 16.29 13.86
N ALA A 175 25.18 15.36 13.14
CA ALA A 175 25.66 14.94 11.82
C ALA A 175 25.53 16.07 10.79
N GLU A 176 24.49 16.89 10.87
CA GLU A 176 24.32 18.07 10.02
C GLU A 176 25.35 19.16 10.33
N GLN A 177 25.58 19.45 11.62
CA GLN A 177 26.62 20.38 12.05
C GLN A 177 28.02 19.92 11.65
N GLN A 178 28.30 18.60 11.73
CA GLN A 178 29.55 18.03 11.25
C GLN A 178 29.70 18.16 9.73
N LYS A 179 28.63 17.94 8.96
CA LYS A 179 28.64 18.16 7.50
C LYS A 179 28.86 19.63 7.16
N GLN A 180 28.22 20.57 7.87
CA GLN A 180 28.40 22.00 7.65
C GLN A 180 29.79 22.49 8.07
N ALA A 181 30.37 21.93 9.14
CA ALA A 181 31.73 22.23 9.56
C ALA A 181 32.78 21.65 8.59
N GLN A 182 32.50 20.51 7.97
CA GLN A 182 33.33 19.93 6.90
C GLN A 182 33.20 20.69 5.58
N SER A 183 32.01 21.18 5.22
CA SER A 183 31.81 21.99 4.01
C SER A 183 32.42 23.40 4.13
N LYS A 184 32.53 23.95 5.35
CA LYS A 184 33.23 25.22 5.62
C LYS A 184 34.75 25.09 5.68
N LYS A 185 35.30 23.86 5.71
CA LYS A 185 36.75 23.57 5.74
C LYS A 185 37.33 23.14 4.38
N LYS A 186 36.51 23.01 3.35
CA LYS A 186 36.93 22.89 1.94
C LYS A 186 36.82 24.24 1.25
#